data_AF-E9HS78-F1
#
_entry.id   AF-E9HS78-F1
#
_cell.length_a   1.000
_cell.length_b   1.000
_cell.length_c   1.000
_cell.angle_alpha   90.00
_cell.angle_beta   90.00
_cell.angle_gamma   90.00
#
_symmetry.space_group_name_H-M   'P 1'
#
loop_
_entity.id
_entity.type
_entity.pdbx_description
1 polymer ?
#
loop_
_entity_poly.entity_id
_entity_poly.type
_entity_poly.pdbx_seq_one_letter_code
_entity_poly.pdbx_strand_id
1 'polypeptide(L)'
;MSLEPRANDFGSTWANLREVLKSVVTLETISKSSWENAFSNVYFLCVATEKRAETYEQLYQETQEFLEEHVKSLLTRVNQKSQETRLSEYYTIWLQYSKGMEDVNNLYKYLNDKYIIPQRTAVLCGTVHCMMIIEELGLHLWKKYVIAPLKAEMLTLVLGALHDDRTGLSMTFKEKEIINGVLQSLVAVEKYKKKENSLKLLEMIFEGQFLEDW
;
A
#
# COMPACT_ATOMS: atom_id res chain seq x y z
N MET A 1 -26.49 18.81 -6.24
CA MET A 1 -25.06 19.20 -6.29
C MET A 1 -24.77 19.71 -7.69
N SER A 2 -24.24 20.93 -7.83
CA SER A 2 -23.85 21.49 -9.14
C SER A 2 -22.48 20.92 -9.53
N LEU A 3 -22.32 20.54 -10.81
CA LEU A 3 -21.07 20.04 -11.40
C LEU A 3 -20.16 21.19 -11.87
N GLU A 4 -20.55 22.43 -11.63
CA GLU A 4 -19.77 23.59 -12.03
C GLU A 4 -18.50 23.72 -11.20
N PRO A 5 -17.34 23.93 -11.84
CA PRO A 5 -16.09 24.06 -11.13
C PRO A 5 -16.09 25.39 -10.36
N ARG A 6 -16.10 25.28 -9.03
CA ARG A 6 -15.93 26.42 -8.13
C ARG A 6 -14.43 26.69 -7.96
N ALA A 7 -14.09 27.94 -7.63
CA ALA A 7 -12.77 28.29 -7.11
C ALA A 7 -12.58 27.57 -5.76
N ASN A 8 -12.17 26.31 -5.83
CA ASN A 8 -11.94 25.48 -4.66
C ASN A 8 -10.49 25.69 -4.23
N ASP A 9 -10.33 26.12 -2.98
CA ASP A 9 -9.05 26.11 -2.32
C ASP A 9 -8.57 24.65 -2.16
N PHE A 10 -7.42 24.35 -2.75
CA PHE A 10 -6.80 23.02 -2.70
C PHE A 10 -6.56 22.60 -1.25
N GLY A 11 -6.05 23.52 -0.42
CA GLY A 11 -5.64 23.21 0.96
C GLY A 11 -6.79 22.70 1.82
N SER A 12 -7.91 23.41 1.84
CA SER A 12 -9.11 22.99 2.59
C SER A 12 -9.75 21.72 2.05
N THR A 13 -9.81 21.55 0.73
CA THR A 13 -10.37 20.33 0.11
C THR A 13 -9.49 19.11 0.38
N TRP A 14 -8.17 19.28 0.30
CA TRP A 14 -7.18 18.26 0.65
C TRP A 14 -7.23 17.91 2.13
N ALA A 15 -7.31 18.87 3.04
CA ALA A 15 -7.39 18.60 4.48
C ALA A 15 -8.59 17.71 4.82
N ASN A 16 -9.76 18.00 4.25
CA ASN A 16 -10.95 17.16 4.43
C ASN A 16 -10.76 15.75 3.83
N LEU A 17 -10.16 15.66 2.65
CA LEU A 17 -9.88 14.38 2.00
C LEU A 17 -8.85 13.55 2.80
N ARG A 18 -7.83 14.19 3.37
CA ARG A 18 -6.78 13.57 4.18
C ARG A 18 -7.34 12.94 5.46
N GLU A 19 -8.29 13.59 6.12
CA GLU A 19 -8.97 13.00 7.29
C GLU A 19 -9.78 11.76 6.91
N VAL A 20 -10.50 11.80 5.79
CA VAL A 20 -11.21 10.60 5.30
C VAL A 20 -10.21 9.50 4.95
N LEU A 21 -9.13 9.83 4.23
CA LEU A 21 -8.06 8.89 3.88
C LEU A 21 -7.47 8.22 5.11
N LYS A 22 -7.20 8.99 6.17
CA LYS A 22 -6.72 8.48 7.45
C LYS A 22 -7.66 7.43 8.03
N SER A 23 -8.96 7.72 8.10
CA SER A 23 -9.94 6.75 8.59
C SER A 23 -10.05 5.51 7.69
N VAL A 24 -9.88 5.65 6.36
CA VAL A 24 -9.94 4.51 5.42
C VAL A 24 -8.74 3.59 5.63
N VAL A 25 -7.53 4.14 5.69
CA VAL A 25 -6.31 3.32 5.86
C VAL A 25 -6.24 2.67 7.23
N THR A 26 -6.87 3.28 8.25
CA THR A 26 -7.00 2.67 9.58
C THR A 26 -8.23 1.78 9.74
N LEU A 27 -9.07 1.61 8.70
CA LEU A 27 -10.32 0.85 8.75
C LEU A 27 -11.27 1.32 9.88
N GLU A 28 -11.25 2.62 10.17
CA GLU A 28 -12.20 3.25 11.10
C GLU A 28 -13.58 3.42 10.46
N THR A 29 -14.62 3.57 11.29
CA THR A 29 -15.98 3.78 10.81
C THR A 29 -16.13 5.17 10.20
N ILE A 30 -16.52 5.22 8.92
CA ILE A 30 -16.76 6.47 8.20
C ILE A 30 -18.25 6.60 7.91
N SER A 31 -18.78 7.82 8.04
CA SER A 31 -20.16 8.09 7.63
C SER A 31 -20.29 8.02 6.11
N LYS A 32 -21.42 7.49 5.62
CA LYS A 32 -21.69 7.39 4.18
C LYS A 32 -21.57 8.75 3.47
N SER A 33 -22.02 9.83 4.11
CA SER A 33 -21.92 11.18 3.56
C SER A 33 -20.49 11.67 3.41
N SER A 34 -19.62 11.43 4.40
CA SER A 34 -18.19 11.78 4.31
C SER A 34 -17.49 10.99 3.21
N TRP A 35 -17.85 9.71 3.04
CA TRP A 35 -17.32 8.87 1.96
C TRP A 35 -17.74 9.37 0.56
N GLU A 36 -19.03 9.66 0.35
CA GLU A 36 -19.53 10.21 -0.92
C GLU A 36 -18.93 11.59 -1.24
N ASN A 37 -18.76 12.43 -0.22
CA ASN A 37 -18.10 13.73 -0.38
C ASN A 37 -16.62 13.57 -0.76
N ALA A 38 -15.93 12.53 -0.30
CA ALA A 38 -14.54 12.29 -0.66
C ALA A 38 -14.37 12.03 -2.18
N PHE A 39 -15.27 11.29 -2.82
CA PHE A 39 -15.26 11.14 -4.29
C PHE A 39 -15.45 12.48 -5.01
N SER A 40 -16.35 13.30 -4.47
CA SER A 40 -16.58 14.66 -5.01
C SER A 40 -15.33 15.52 -4.85
N ASN A 41 -14.65 15.44 -3.71
CA ASN A 41 -13.39 16.15 -3.44
C ASN A 41 -12.30 15.73 -4.43
N VAL A 42 -12.10 14.42 -4.65
CA VAL A 42 -11.15 13.92 -5.65
C VAL A 42 -11.48 14.46 -7.04
N TYR A 43 -12.75 14.41 -7.46
CA TYR A 43 -13.19 14.96 -8.74
C TYR A 43 -12.89 16.46 -8.85
N PHE A 44 -13.26 17.25 -7.83
CA PHE A 44 -13.06 18.70 -7.85
C PHE A 44 -11.58 19.08 -7.87
N LEU A 45 -10.74 18.40 -7.09
CA LEU A 45 -9.29 18.58 -7.12
C LEU A 45 -8.70 18.21 -8.48
N CYS A 46 -9.28 17.24 -9.19
CA CYS A 46 -8.83 16.87 -10.53
C CYS A 46 -9.35 17.79 -11.66
N VAL A 47 -10.43 18.55 -11.46
CA VAL A 47 -11.14 19.27 -12.54
C VAL A 47 -11.05 20.79 -12.41
N ALA A 48 -10.53 21.32 -11.30
CA ALA A 48 -10.37 22.76 -11.03
C ALA A 48 -9.85 23.53 -12.26
N THR A 49 -10.62 24.55 -12.67
CA THR A 49 -10.69 25.03 -14.06
C THR A 49 -9.48 25.83 -14.54
N GLU A 50 -8.68 26.39 -13.64
CA GLU A 50 -7.63 27.34 -14.05
C GLU A 50 -6.26 26.68 -14.23
N LYS A 51 -5.98 25.56 -13.54
CA LYS A 51 -4.66 24.90 -13.50
C LYS A 51 -4.72 23.37 -13.42
N ARG A 52 -5.63 22.76 -14.21
CA ARG A 52 -5.93 21.32 -14.18
C ARG A 52 -4.71 20.40 -14.15
N ALA A 53 -3.65 20.72 -14.88
CA ALA A 53 -2.43 19.89 -14.95
C ALA A 53 -1.61 19.91 -13.65
N GLU A 54 -1.51 21.06 -12.98
CA GLU A 54 -0.76 21.19 -11.72
C GLU A 54 -1.52 20.56 -10.55
N THR A 55 -2.86 20.59 -10.58
CA THR A 55 -3.69 20.19 -9.43
C THR A 55 -3.77 18.68 -9.21
N TYR A 56 -3.83 17.87 -10.29
CA TYR A 56 -3.83 16.40 -10.12
C TYR A 56 -2.44 15.87 -9.73
N GLU A 57 -1.36 16.51 -10.21
CA GLU A 57 0.01 16.16 -9.86
C GLU A 57 0.29 16.49 -8.39
N GLN A 58 -0.18 17.66 -7.94
CA GLN A 58 -0.13 18.05 -6.54
C GLN A 58 -0.91 17.08 -5.66
N LEU A 59 -2.14 16.71 -6.04
CA LEU A 59 -2.93 15.70 -5.34
C LEU A 59 -2.20 14.36 -5.23
N TYR A 60 -1.56 13.92 -6.33
CA TYR A 60 -0.79 12.68 -6.34
C TYR A 60 0.41 12.75 -5.38
N GLN A 61 1.17 13.84 -5.42
CA GLN A 61 2.32 14.04 -4.55
C GLN A 61 1.93 14.07 -3.07
N GLU A 62 0.92 14.85 -2.72
CA GLU A 62 0.40 14.95 -1.34
C GLU A 62 -0.13 13.59 -0.83
N THR A 63 -0.77 12.82 -1.71
CA THR A 63 -1.22 11.46 -1.39
C THR A 63 -0.04 10.52 -1.18
N GLN A 64 0.99 10.61 -2.01
CA GLN A 64 2.21 9.83 -1.87
C GLN A 64 2.92 10.13 -0.54
N GLU A 65 3.07 11.41 -0.19
CA GLU A 65 3.68 11.84 1.07
C GLU A 65 2.87 11.33 2.27
N PHE A 66 1.55 11.48 2.25
CA PHE A 66 0.67 10.94 3.29
C PHE A 66 0.81 9.42 3.45
N LEU A 67 0.79 8.66 2.35
CA LEU A 67 0.93 7.20 2.39
C LEU A 67 2.33 6.80 2.88
N GLU A 68 3.37 7.52 2.48
CA GLU A 68 4.73 7.28 2.94
C GLU A 68 4.87 7.50 4.46
N GLU A 69 4.33 8.60 4.98
CA GLU A 69 4.26 8.87 6.43
C GLU A 69 3.52 7.75 7.17
N HIS A 70 2.36 7.35 6.64
CA HIS A 70 1.56 6.29 7.24
C HIS A 70 2.34 4.96 7.29
N VAL A 71 2.93 4.52 6.18
CA VAL A 71 3.69 3.27 6.11
C VAL A 71 4.91 3.29 7.05
N LYS A 72 5.62 4.42 7.17
CA LYS A 72 6.72 4.56 8.15
C LYS A 72 6.23 4.47 9.60
N SER A 73 5.06 5.02 9.90
CA SER A 73 4.44 4.90 11.22
C SER A 73 4.08 3.44 11.54
N LEU A 74 3.60 2.69 10.54
CA LEU A 74 3.29 1.26 10.67
C LEU A 74 4.56 0.42 10.93
N LEU A 75 5.66 0.69 10.23
CA LEU A 75 6.96 0.07 10.52
C LEU A 75 7.38 0.30 11.97
N THR A 76 7.26 1.55 12.45
CA THR A 76 7.62 1.91 13.82
C THR A 76 6.82 1.10 14.84
N ARG A 77 5.51 0.93 14.59
CA ARG A 77 4.62 0.10 15.42
C ARG A 77 5.04 -1.38 15.44
N VAL A 78 5.46 -1.95 14.30
CA VAL A 78 5.99 -3.34 14.25
C VAL A 78 7.27 -3.46 15.08
N ASN A 79 8.19 -2.50 14.94
CA ASN A 79 9.48 -2.52 15.63
C ASN A 79 9.38 -2.37 17.15
N GLN A 80 8.31 -1.76 17.66
CA GLN A 80 8.05 -1.65 19.10
C GLN A 80 7.64 -2.98 19.76
N LYS A 81 7.27 -3.99 18.97
CA LYS A 81 6.89 -5.32 19.50
C LYS A 81 8.09 -6.21 19.76
N SER A 82 7.93 -7.15 20.69
CA SER A 82 8.91 -8.23 20.94
C SER A 82 9.05 -9.12 19.70
N GLN A 83 10.17 -9.82 19.56
CA GLN A 83 10.41 -10.71 18.41
C GLN A 83 9.32 -11.77 18.26
N GLU A 84 8.86 -12.36 19.37
CA GLU A 84 7.80 -13.39 19.40
C GLU A 84 6.46 -12.89 18.83
N THR A 85 6.12 -11.62 19.06
CA THR A 85 4.84 -11.05 18.61
C THR A 85 4.95 -10.27 17.29
N ARG A 86 6.19 -9.98 16.84
CA ARG A 86 6.48 -9.13 15.68
C ARG A 86 5.86 -9.66 14.39
N LEU A 87 5.96 -10.95 14.11
CA LEU A 87 5.34 -11.56 12.92
C LEU A 87 3.81 -11.43 12.93
N SER A 88 3.19 -11.67 14.09
CA SER A 88 1.74 -11.54 14.23
C SER A 88 1.26 -10.09 14.07
N GLU A 89 2.00 -9.13 14.62
CA GLU A 89 1.69 -7.70 14.46
C GLU A 89 1.87 -7.28 13.00
N TYR A 90 2.95 -7.70 12.34
CA TYR A 90 3.15 -7.43 10.93
C TYR A 90 1.99 -7.96 10.09
N TYR A 91 1.59 -9.22 10.29
CA TYR A 91 0.50 -9.81 9.51
C TYR A 91 -0.82 -9.06 9.73
N THR A 92 -1.12 -8.68 10.98
CA THR A 92 -2.32 -7.89 11.31
C THR A 92 -2.32 -6.54 10.60
N ILE A 93 -1.19 -5.83 10.65
CA ILE A 93 -1.04 -4.53 9.99
C ILE A 93 -1.11 -4.68 8.47
N TRP A 94 -0.52 -5.73 7.89
CA TRP A 94 -0.59 -6.01 6.46
C TRP A 94 -2.04 -6.22 6.00
N LEU A 95 -2.85 -6.98 6.74
CA LEU A 95 -4.26 -7.19 6.42
C LEU A 95 -5.04 -5.87 6.45
N GLN A 96 -4.81 -5.05 7.48
CA GLN A 96 -5.43 -3.74 7.61
C GLN A 96 -5.04 -2.81 6.44
N TYR A 97 -3.73 -2.72 6.17
CA TYR A 97 -3.18 -1.85 5.14
C TYR A 97 -3.63 -2.27 3.73
N SER A 98 -3.54 -3.55 3.39
CA SER A 98 -3.93 -4.06 2.07
C SER A 98 -5.41 -3.83 1.79
N LYS A 99 -6.28 -4.02 2.80
CA LYS A 99 -7.71 -3.72 2.66
C LYS A 99 -7.96 -2.22 2.54
N GLY A 100 -7.35 -1.39 3.38
CA GLY A 100 -7.48 0.06 3.30
C GLY A 100 -7.01 0.61 1.95
N MET A 101 -5.92 0.07 1.40
CA MET A 101 -5.43 0.47 0.07
C MET A 101 -6.38 0.10 -1.07
N GLU A 102 -7.13 -1.00 -0.97
CA GLU A 102 -8.18 -1.35 -1.95
C GLU A 102 -9.27 -0.27 -1.97
N ASP A 103 -9.71 0.18 -0.79
CA ASP A 103 -10.73 1.22 -0.65
C ASP A 103 -10.22 2.59 -1.10
N VAL A 104 -8.96 2.94 -0.78
CA VAL A 104 -8.31 4.15 -1.30
C VAL A 104 -8.20 4.10 -2.83
N ASN A 105 -7.84 2.96 -3.42
CA ASN A 105 -7.77 2.82 -4.87
C ASN A 105 -9.14 3.05 -5.53
N ASN A 106 -10.21 2.54 -4.91
CA ASN A 106 -11.58 2.79 -5.36
C ASN A 106 -11.94 4.27 -5.30
N LEU A 107 -11.56 4.97 -4.22
CA LEU A 107 -11.74 6.41 -4.07
C LEU A 107 -11.02 7.21 -5.17
N TYR A 108 -9.82 6.78 -5.54
CA TYR A 108 -8.97 7.43 -6.54
C TYR A 108 -9.19 6.94 -7.97
N LYS A 109 -10.21 6.11 -8.21
CA LYS A 109 -10.49 5.54 -9.55
C LYS A 109 -10.57 6.59 -10.65
N TYR A 110 -11.17 7.75 -10.37
CA TYR A 110 -11.23 8.85 -11.33
C TYR A 110 -9.85 9.39 -11.72
N LEU A 111 -8.97 9.61 -10.74
CA LEU A 111 -7.58 10.06 -10.97
C LEU A 111 -6.82 9.01 -11.80
N ASN A 112 -6.94 7.74 -11.40
CA ASN A 112 -6.29 6.62 -12.06
C ASN A 112 -6.69 6.52 -13.55
N ASP A 113 -7.99 6.47 -13.83
CA ASP A 113 -8.54 6.24 -15.17
C ASP A 113 -8.31 7.45 -16.11
N LYS A 114 -8.39 8.68 -15.60
CA LYS A 114 -8.33 9.90 -16.42
C LYS A 114 -6.94 10.46 -16.63
N TYR A 115 -6.04 10.31 -15.66
CA TYR A 115 -4.74 10.97 -15.69
C TYR A 115 -3.58 9.97 -15.68
N ILE A 116 -3.56 9.03 -14.74
CA ILE A 116 -2.40 8.14 -14.54
C ILE A 116 -2.28 7.09 -15.66
N ILE A 117 -3.35 6.36 -15.98
CA ILE A 117 -3.33 5.30 -17.01
C ILE A 117 -3.01 5.86 -18.42
N PRO A 118 -3.62 6.97 -18.87
CA PRO A 118 -3.26 7.57 -20.17
C PRO A 118 -1.81 8.02 -20.24
N GLN A 119 -1.26 8.62 -19.17
CA GLN A 119 0.14 9.00 -19.11
C GLN A 119 1.07 7.79 -19.23
N ARG A 120 0.80 6.69 -18.50
CA ARG A 120 1.59 5.45 -18.63
C ARG A 120 1.60 4.90 -20.05
N THR A 121 0.49 5.02 -20.77
CA THR A 121 0.38 4.56 -22.16
C THR A 121 1.17 5.46 -23.11
N ALA A 122 1.25 6.76 -22.82
CA ALA A 122 2.02 7.74 -23.59
C ALA A 122 3.54 7.71 -23.30
N VAL A 123 3.97 7.33 -22.07
CA VAL A 123 5.37 7.33 -21.58
C VAL A 123 6.20 6.15 -22.12
N LEU A 124 5.68 5.35 -23.07
CA LEU A 124 6.51 4.47 -23.91
C LEU A 124 7.54 5.25 -24.77
N CYS A 125 7.59 6.59 -24.66
CA CYS A 125 8.57 7.49 -25.25
C CYS A 125 9.48 8.16 -24.19
N GLY A 126 10.44 7.41 -23.65
CA GLY A 126 11.79 7.93 -23.36
C GLY A 126 12.11 8.61 -22.02
N THR A 127 11.25 9.43 -21.40
CA THR A 127 11.65 10.14 -20.16
C THR A 127 10.48 10.59 -19.29
N VAL A 128 10.76 10.67 -17.97
CA VAL A 128 9.99 11.29 -16.86
C VAL A 128 9.16 10.32 -16.02
N HIS A 129 9.34 10.43 -14.69
CA HIS A 129 8.70 9.69 -13.59
C HIS A 129 7.33 9.09 -13.96
N CYS A 130 7.27 7.77 -14.19
CA CYS A 130 6.00 7.10 -14.40
C CYS A 130 5.21 7.13 -13.09
N MET A 131 4.15 7.95 -13.02
CA MET A 131 3.17 7.85 -11.95
C MET A 131 2.61 6.42 -11.92
N MET A 132 2.64 5.81 -10.74
CA MET A 132 2.03 4.52 -10.48
C MET A 132 0.57 4.71 -10.14
N ILE A 133 -0.28 3.75 -10.50
CA ILE A 133 -1.67 3.73 -10.02
C ILE A 133 -1.64 3.69 -8.49
N ILE A 134 -2.61 4.32 -7.81
CA ILE A 134 -2.57 4.47 -6.34
C ILE A 134 -2.42 3.13 -5.59
N GLU A 135 -3.06 2.05 -6.06
CA GLU A 135 -2.84 0.70 -5.53
C GLU A 135 -1.38 0.22 -5.69
N GLU A 136 -0.80 0.39 -6.87
CA GLU A 136 0.60 0.02 -7.16
C GLU A 136 1.57 0.85 -6.31
N LEU A 137 1.28 2.15 -6.14
CA LEU A 137 2.05 3.06 -5.28
C LEU A 137 2.06 2.57 -3.84
N GLY A 138 0.90 2.18 -3.29
CA GLY A 138 0.81 1.64 -1.94
C GLY A 138 1.67 0.38 -1.76
N LEU A 139 1.58 -0.56 -2.71
CA LEU A 139 2.43 -1.76 -2.70
C LEU A 139 3.92 -1.42 -2.82
N HIS A 140 4.28 -0.45 -3.67
CA HIS A 140 5.66 0.02 -3.81
C HIS A 140 6.21 0.61 -2.49
N LEU A 141 5.43 1.48 -1.84
CA LEU A 141 5.80 2.08 -0.55
C LEU A 141 5.94 1.01 0.53
N TRP A 142 5.00 0.05 0.60
CA TRP A 142 5.08 -1.08 1.53
C TRP A 142 6.35 -1.91 1.31
N LYS A 143 6.69 -2.21 0.05
CA LYS A 143 7.93 -2.92 -0.31
C LYS A 143 9.17 -2.19 0.21
N LYS A 144 9.22 -0.89 -0.08
CA LYS A 144 10.38 -0.03 0.18
C LYS A 144 10.60 0.22 1.67
N TYR A 145 9.53 0.51 2.39
CA TYR A 145 9.64 0.97 3.78
C TYR A 145 9.33 -0.11 4.81
N VAL A 146 8.63 -1.21 4.47
CA VAL A 146 8.32 -2.27 5.46
C VAL A 146 9.07 -3.55 5.16
N ILE A 147 8.93 -4.09 3.95
CA ILE A 147 9.56 -5.37 3.60
C ILE A 147 11.09 -5.23 3.56
N ALA A 148 11.63 -4.23 2.88
CA ALA A 148 13.08 -4.07 2.74
C ALA A 148 13.85 -4.04 4.08
N PRO A 149 13.42 -3.31 5.12
CA PRO A 149 14.09 -3.34 6.44
C PRO A 149 13.79 -4.59 7.26
N LEU A 150 12.59 -5.18 7.17
CA LEU A 150 12.20 -6.32 8.01
C LEU A 150 12.55 -7.70 7.43
N LYS A 151 12.90 -7.77 6.14
CA LYS A 151 13.08 -9.04 5.42
C LYS A 151 14.00 -10.03 6.13
N ALA A 152 15.15 -9.58 6.63
CA ALA A 152 16.15 -10.48 7.21
C ALA A 152 15.62 -11.13 8.50
N GLU A 153 15.03 -10.31 9.37
CA GLU A 153 14.46 -10.80 10.62
C GLU A 153 13.22 -11.68 10.39
N MET A 154 12.34 -11.28 9.48
CA MET A 154 11.16 -12.09 9.14
C MET A 154 11.55 -13.45 8.60
N LEU A 155 12.59 -13.52 7.77
CA LEU A 155 13.10 -14.78 7.26
C LEU A 155 13.62 -15.68 8.37
N THR A 156 14.46 -15.16 9.28
CA THR A 156 14.97 -15.95 10.40
C THR A 156 13.83 -16.51 11.25
N LEU A 157 12.80 -15.70 11.53
CA LEU A 157 11.65 -16.13 12.32
C LEU A 157 10.80 -17.18 11.59
N VAL A 158 10.58 -17.02 10.28
CA VAL A 158 9.81 -17.99 9.47
C VAL A 158 10.59 -19.30 9.31
N LEU A 159 11.89 -19.24 8.99
CA LEU A 159 12.74 -20.42 8.83
C LEU A 159 12.90 -21.17 10.15
N GLY A 160 13.06 -20.46 11.27
CA GLY A 160 13.07 -21.05 12.61
C GLY A 160 11.77 -21.80 12.93
N ALA A 161 10.62 -21.18 12.69
CA ALA A 161 9.32 -21.82 12.91
C ALA A 161 9.13 -23.08 12.03
N LEU A 162 9.61 -23.04 10.79
CA LEU A 162 9.59 -24.21 9.90
C LEU A 162 10.55 -25.32 10.36
N HIS A 163 11.71 -24.98 10.91
CA HIS A 163 12.65 -25.94 11.49
C HIS A 163 12.06 -26.62 12.73
N ASP A 164 11.41 -25.84 13.60
CA ASP A 164 10.75 -26.34 14.81
C ASP A 164 9.61 -27.32 14.49
N ASP A 165 8.77 -27.03 13.48
CA ASP A 165 7.71 -27.94 13.00
C ASP A 165 8.29 -29.28 12.52
N ARG A 166 9.48 -29.26 11.91
CA ARG A 166 10.17 -30.47 11.42
C ARG A 166 10.84 -31.28 12.52
N THR A 167 11.29 -30.63 13.59
CA THR A 167 11.92 -31.31 14.74
C THR A 167 10.90 -31.83 15.76
N GLY A 168 9.61 -31.63 15.51
CA GLY A 168 8.50 -32.21 16.28
C GLY A 168 7.77 -31.22 17.18
N LEU A 169 8.17 -29.94 17.17
CA LEU A 169 7.42 -28.84 17.79
C LEU A 169 6.35 -28.37 16.80
N SER A 170 5.24 -29.12 16.74
CA SER A 170 4.13 -28.82 15.82
C SER A 170 3.64 -27.39 16.01
N MET A 171 3.70 -26.59 14.95
CA MET A 171 3.20 -25.23 14.97
C MET A 171 1.67 -25.23 15.18
N THR A 172 1.19 -24.24 15.93
CA THR A 172 -0.24 -23.99 16.07
C THR A 172 -0.85 -23.56 14.73
N PHE A 173 -2.15 -23.75 14.56
CA PHE A 173 -2.88 -23.29 13.38
C PHE A 173 -2.68 -21.79 13.11
N LYS A 174 -2.66 -20.98 14.17
CA LYS A 174 -2.49 -19.53 14.10
C LYS A 174 -1.09 -19.14 13.58
N GLU A 175 -0.04 -19.84 13.99
CA GLU A 175 1.32 -19.59 13.51
C GLU A 175 1.46 -19.95 12.02
N LYS A 176 0.87 -21.07 11.59
CA LYS A 176 0.82 -21.46 10.16
C LYS A 176 0.10 -20.42 9.32
N GLU A 177 -1.01 -19.88 9.82
CA GLU A 177 -1.76 -18.81 9.17
C GLU A 177 -0.92 -17.52 9.04
N ILE A 178 -0.24 -17.11 10.11
CA ILE A 178 0.63 -15.92 10.12
C ILE A 178 1.76 -16.08 9.09
N ILE A 179 2.46 -17.23 9.09
CA ILE A 179 3.56 -17.50 8.16
C ILE A 179 3.06 -17.46 6.71
N ASN A 180 1.96 -18.16 6.42
CA ASN A 180 1.37 -18.14 5.08
C ASN A 180 0.96 -16.71 4.67
N GLY A 181 0.38 -15.94 5.59
CA GLY A 181 0.02 -14.55 5.37
C GLY A 181 1.22 -13.65 5.06
N VAL A 182 2.33 -13.83 5.78
CA VAL A 182 3.60 -13.13 5.53
C VAL A 182 4.13 -13.47 4.13
N LEU A 183 4.16 -14.76 3.76
CA LEU A 183 4.61 -15.19 2.43
C LEU A 183 3.71 -14.64 1.31
N GLN A 184 2.39 -14.67 1.51
CA GLN A 184 1.43 -14.09 0.58
C GLN A 184 1.64 -12.57 0.42
N SER A 185 2.04 -11.86 1.48
CA SER A 185 2.36 -10.43 1.38
C SER A 185 3.55 -10.16 0.44
N LEU A 186 4.60 -11.00 0.47
CA LEU A 186 5.77 -10.87 -0.39
C LEU A 186 5.39 -11.04 -1.88
N VAL A 187 4.49 -11.98 -2.18
CA VAL A 187 3.96 -12.19 -3.53
C VAL A 187 3.02 -11.05 -3.94
N ALA A 188 2.13 -10.64 -3.04
CA ALA A 188 1.11 -9.62 -3.32
C ALA A 188 1.73 -8.28 -3.73
N VAL A 189 2.85 -7.91 -3.10
CA VAL A 189 3.58 -6.67 -3.36
C VAL A 189 4.23 -6.64 -4.74
N GLU A 190 4.33 -7.76 -5.45
CA GLU A 190 4.81 -7.81 -6.82
C GLU A 190 3.73 -8.05 -7.88
N LYS A 191 2.45 -8.12 -7.48
CA LYS A 191 1.32 -8.37 -8.39
C LYS A 191 1.20 -7.37 -9.54
N TYR A 192 1.69 -6.14 -9.37
CA TYR A 192 1.64 -5.10 -10.40
C TYR A 192 2.74 -5.25 -11.47
N LYS A 193 3.75 -6.10 -11.24
CA LYS A 193 4.73 -6.45 -12.28
C LYS A 193 4.10 -7.48 -13.24
N LYS A 194 4.64 -7.59 -14.47
CA LYS A 194 4.26 -8.68 -15.39
C LYS A 194 4.27 -10.02 -14.65
N LYS A 195 3.30 -10.91 -14.91
CA LYS A 195 3.11 -12.20 -14.21
C LYS A 195 4.39 -13.01 -14.01
N GLU A 196 5.32 -12.95 -14.96
CA GLU A 196 6.62 -13.64 -14.90
C GLU A 196 7.58 -13.10 -13.82
N ASN A 197 7.30 -11.93 -13.25
CA ASN A 197 8.11 -11.26 -12.24
C ASN A 197 7.44 -11.21 -10.86
N SER A 198 6.26 -11.80 -10.66
CA SER A 198 5.53 -11.69 -9.39
C SER A 198 6.09 -12.58 -8.28
N LEU A 199 6.92 -13.57 -8.63
CA LEU A 199 7.57 -14.48 -7.67
C LEU A 199 9.01 -14.08 -7.35
N LYS A 200 9.62 -13.16 -8.11
CA LYS A 200 11.04 -12.83 -7.99
C LYS A 200 11.46 -12.34 -6.62
N LEU A 201 10.60 -11.57 -5.94
CA LEU A 201 10.88 -11.13 -4.57
C LEU A 201 10.84 -12.29 -3.59
N LEU A 202 9.92 -13.23 -3.76
CA LEU A 202 9.84 -14.42 -2.91
C LEU A 202 11.03 -15.36 -3.20
N GLU A 203 11.39 -15.56 -4.46
CA GLU A 203 12.57 -16.33 -4.87
C GLU A 203 13.85 -15.72 -4.25
N MET A 204 14.04 -14.41 -4.40
CA MET A 204 15.24 -13.71 -3.93
C MET A 204 15.32 -13.60 -2.41
N ILE A 205 14.20 -13.41 -1.72
CA ILE A 205 14.19 -13.20 -0.27
C ILE A 205 14.09 -14.55 0.46
N PHE A 206 13.18 -15.43 0.04
CA PHE A 206 12.85 -16.65 0.77
C PHE A 206 13.48 -17.91 0.17
N GLU A 207 13.27 -18.20 -1.12
CA GLU A 207 13.70 -19.49 -1.68
C GLU A 207 15.23 -19.67 -1.66
N GLY A 208 16.00 -18.60 -1.91
CA GLY A 208 17.46 -18.66 -1.83
C GLY A 208 17.96 -19.11 -0.46
N GLN A 209 17.45 -18.51 0.63
CA GLN A 209 17.86 -18.90 1.98
C GLN A 209 17.27 -20.24 2.42
N PHE A 210 16.02 -20.52 2.02
CA PHE A 210 15.40 -21.81 2.30
C PHE A 210 16.11 -22.98 1.61
N LEU A 211 16.74 -22.77 0.45
CA LEU A 211 17.50 -23.81 -0.25
C LEU A 211 18.96 -23.92 0.24
N GLU A 212 19.51 -22.89 0.90
CA GLU A 212 20.86 -22.91 1.48
C GLU A 212 20.91 -23.50 2.89
N ASP A 213 19.85 -23.34 3.69
CA ASP A 213 19.70 -23.97 5.02
C ASP A 213 19.40 -25.49 4.94
N TRP A 214 19.57 -26.10 3.75
CA TRP A 214 19.30 -27.50 3.43
C TRP A 214 20.46 -28.18 2.68
#